data_AF-A0A1I2QIM6-F1
#
_entry.id   AF-A0A1I2QIM6-F1
#
_cell.length_a   1.000
_cell.length_b   1.000
_cell.length_c   1.000
_cell.angle_alpha   90.00
_cell.angle_beta   90.00
_cell.angle_gamma   90.00
#
_symmetry.space_group_name_H-M   'P 1'
#
loop_
_entity.id
_entity.type
_entity.pdbx_description
1 polymer ?
#
loop_
_entity_poly.entity_id
_entity_poly.type
_entity_poly.pdbx_seq_one_letter_code
_entity_poly.pdbx_strand_id
1 'polypeptide(L)'
;MKIDEKELDELNNNDMPYFSQSGRGIFVGFEYRFLSLRRYINYTHLANKAYLGHRQNEFDAYEAQSEAPEDRVFKPPFTGQEEEYSLWELTLAQKENLLADQEHFNEYLYKSLFMLLYSTFEDFLKEITAYGAELSGTTVELKPFNHKMSDIHKHLLFLKYSCGLETALDKEKIDQLDLYRKIRNKFVHALSKDLPEFMRQEIEKLVHSQAEKFEKPDYEFVMRAYDTFTDIAFRIQEAFEERFFNTECRDGDVLN
;
A
#
# COMPACT_ATOMS: atom_id res chain seq x y z
N MET A 1 2.51 -12.95 22.98
CA MET A 1 2.46 -13.08 21.51
C MET A 1 3.88 -13.11 20.99
N LYS A 2 4.31 -14.20 20.33
CA LYS A 2 5.65 -14.29 19.70
C LYS A 2 5.46 -14.35 18.19
N ILE A 3 6.20 -13.54 17.46
CA ILE A 3 6.28 -13.61 15.99
C ILE A 3 7.27 -14.71 15.64
N ASP A 4 6.99 -15.48 14.61
CA ASP A 4 7.93 -16.46 14.09
C ASP A 4 9.03 -15.72 13.31
N GLU A 5 10.19 -15.56 13.95
CA GLU A 5 11.36 -14.88 13.37
C GLU A 5 11.84 -15.59 12.10
N LYS A 6 11.68 -16.91 12.00
CA LYS A 6 12.07 -17.66 10.82
C LYS A 6 11.12 -17.39 9.65
N GLU A 7 9.81 -17.36 9.89
CA GLU A 7 8.81 -16.99 8.87
C GLU A 7 9.04 -15.53 8.41
N LEU A 8 9.39 -14.63 9.32
CA LEU A 8 9.72 -13.24 8.98
C LEU A 8 10.98 -13.13 8.11
N ASP A 9 12.03 -13.88 8.43
CA ASP A 9 13.25 -13.92 7.63
C ASP A 9 12.98 -14.50 6.24
N GLU A 10 12.21 -15.59 6.15
CA GLU A 10 11.79 -16.18 4.87
C GLU A 10 11.02 -15.18 4.00
N LEU A 11 10.07 -14.43 4.58
CA LEU A 11 9.30 -13.42 3.85
C LEU A 11 10.14 -12.21 3.40
N ASN A 12 11.24 -11.92 4.09
CA ASN A 12 12.13 -10.81 3.78
C ASN A 12 13.25 -11.19 2.82
N ASN A 13 13.53 -12.48 2.64
CA ASN A 13 14.66 -12.99 1.85
C ASN A 13 14.43 -13.05 0.32
N ASN A 14 13.29 -12.57 -0.23
CA ASN A 14 13.26 -12.34 -1.69
C ASN A 14 14.01 -11.05 -2.01
N ASP A 15 15.14 -11.17 -2.68
CA ASP A 15 15.92 -10.04 -3.17
C ASP A 15 15.04 -9.15 -4.06
N MET A 16 14.93 -7.86 -3.74
CA MET A 16 14.55 -6.90 -4.77
C MET A 16 15.62 -6.93 -5.86
N PRO A 17 15.26 -6.71 -7.14
CA PRO A 17 16.26 -6.48 -8.16
C PRO A 17 17.15 -5.33 -7.68
N TYR A 18 18.46 -5.62 -7.57
CA TYR A 18 19.44 -4.65 -7.11
C TYR A 18 19.37 -3.42 -8.02
N PHE A 19 19.01 -2.26 -7.46
CA PHE A 19 19.13 -1.01 -8.20
C PHE A 19 20.64 -0.82 -8.48
N SER A 20 21.00 -0.51 -9.72
CA SER A 20 22.40 -0.44 -10.15
C SER A 20 23.26 0.45 -9.23
N GLN A 21 24.54 0.10 -9.09
CA GLN A 21 25.53 0.85 -8.30
C GLN A 21 25.87 2.24 -8.87
N SER A 22 25.16 2.72 -9.91
CA SER A 22 25.33 4.07 -10.46
C SER A 22 25.12 5.19 -9.41
N GLY A 23 24.56 4.86 -8.23
CA GLY A 23 24.74 5.68 -7.03
C GLY A 23 23.93 6.97 -7.02
N ARG A 24 22.85 7.06 -7.80
CA ARG A 24 21.93 8.20 -7.69
C ARG A 24 21.12 8.08 -6.39
N GLY A 25 21.31 9.03 -5.48
CA GLY A 25 20.71 9.02 -4.14
C GLY A 25 19.17 8.88 -4.12
N ILE A 26 18.47 9.26 -5.19
CA ILE A 26 17.00 9.13 -5.30
C ILE A 26 16.57 7.66 -5.44
N PHE A 27 17.19 6.89 -6.34
CA PHE A 27 16.86 5.48 -6.55
C PHE A 27 17.25 4.64 -5.34
N VAL A 28 18.45 4.87 -4.79
CA VAL A 28 18.92 4.22 -3.56
C VAL A 28 18.01 4.59 -2.38
N GLY A 29 17.63 5.86 -2.25
CA GLY A 29 16.71 6.31 -1.21
C GLY A 29 15.32 5.68 -1.33
N PHE A 30 14.80 5.54 -2.56
CA PHE A 30 13.57 4.81 -2.81
C PHE A 30 13.69 3.33 -2.43
N GLU A 31 14.73 2.64 -2.88
CA GLU A 31 14.99 1.23 -2.56
C GLU A 31 14.96 0.98 -1.05
N TYR A 32 15.71 1.76 -0.26
CA TYR A 32 15.71 1.62 1.20
C TYR A 32 14.34 1.86 1.83
N ARG A 33 13.58 2.87 1.35
CA ARG A 33 12.22 3.16 1.83
C ARG A 33 11.28 2.01 1.48
N PHE A 34 11.33 1.49 0.25
CA PHE A 34 10.47 0.40 -0.22
C PHE A 34 10.81 -0.93 0.47
N LEU A 35 12.09 -1.27 0.64
CA LEU A 35 12.51 -2.44 1.41
C LEU A 35 12.05 -2.35 2.88
N SER A 36 12.16 -1.16 3.48
CA SER A 36 11.67 -0.94 4.85
C SER A 36 10.15 -1.10 4.93
N LEU A 37 9.43 -0.61 3.92
CA LEU A 37 7.99 -0.78 3.84
C LEU A 37 7.58 -2.25 3.70
N ARG A 38 8.29 -3.03 2.88
CA ARG A 38 8.04 -4.47 2.78
C ARG A 38 8.24 -5.20 4.10
N ARG A 39 9.35 -4.93 4.79
CA ARG A 39 9.59 -5.48 6.14
C ARG A 39 8.46 -5.11 7.09
N TYR A 40 7.99 -3.87 7.04
CA TYR A 40 6.87 -3.41 7.85
C TYR A 40 5.56 -4.13 7.50
N ILE A 41 5.25 -4.33 6.21
CA ILE A 41 4.08 -5.08 5.73
C ILE A 41 4.14 -6.53 6.25
N ASN A 42 5.27 -7.22 6.07
CA ASN A 42 5.46 -8.59 6.50
C ASN A 42 5.34 -8.73 8.03
N TYR A 43 6.02 -7.87 8.78
CA TYR A 43 5.90 -7.83 10.24
C TYR A 43 4.45 -7.64 10.69
N THR A 44 3.75 -6.68 10.06
CA THR A 44 2.36 -6.36 10.38
C THR A 44 1.43 -7.54 10.08
N HIS A 45 1.65 -8.23 8.96
CA HIS A 45 0.92 -9.45 8.60
C HIS A 45 1.09 -10.55 9.64
N LEU A 46 2.34 -10.87 10.02
CA LEU A 46 2.63 -11.92 10.99
C LEU A 46 2.13 -11.57 12.39
N ALA A 47 2.29 -10.31 12.81
CA ALA A 47 1.77 -9.83 14.10
C ALA A 47 0.25 -9.95 14.16
N ASN A 48 -0.45 -9.57 13.08
CA ASN A 48 -1.90 -9.68 12.98
C ASN A 48 -2.37 -11.15 12.96
N LYS A 49 -1.68 -12.02 12.20
CA LYS A 49 -1.95 -13.47 12.18
C LYS A 49 -1.77 -14.09 13.57
N ALA A 50 -0.70 -13.75 14.28
CA ALA A 50 -0.46 -14.21 15.64
C ALA A 50 -1.51 -13.70 16.64
N TYR A 51 -1.93 -12.44 16.49
CA TYR A 51 -3.00 -11.84 17.30
C TYR A 51 -4.33 -12.56 17.08
N LEU A 52 -4.76 -12.71 15.82
CA LEU A 52 -6.02 -13.39 15.49
C LEU A 52 -6.01 -14.85 15.95
N GLY A 53 -4.88 -15.55 15.80
CA GLY A 53 -4.72 -16.91 16.33
C GLY A 53 -4.84 -16.96 17.86
N HIS A 54 -4.29 -15.98 18.57
CA HIS A 54 -4.46 -15.89 20.02
C HIS A 54 -5.93 -15.63 20.42
N ARG A 55 -6.60 -14.70 19.75
CA ARG A 55 -8.02 -14.38 20.00
C ARG A 55 -8.95 -15.56 19.69
N GLN A 56 -8.66 -16.31 18.62
CA GLN A 56 -9.38 -17.55 18.30
C GLN A 56 -9.20 -18.58 19.42
N ASN A 57 -7.96 -18.82 19.88
CA ASN A 57 -7.72 -19.77 20.97
C ASN A 57 -8.42 -19.36 22.28
N GLU A 58 -8.48 -18.05 22.59
CA GLU A 58 -9.23 -17.54 23.75
C GLU A 58 -10.73 -17.80 23.60
N PHE A 59 -11.28 -17.59 22.40
CA PHE A 59 -12.68 -17.90 22.10
C PHE A 59 -12.97 -19.40 22.20
N ASP A 60 -12.13 -20.25 21.61
CA ASP A 60 -12.30 -21.71 21.65
C ASP A 60 -12.22 -22.24 23.09
N ALA A 61 -11.31 -21.69 23.91
CA ALA A 61 -11.22 -22.02 25.33
C ALA A 61 -12.44 -21.55 26.13
N TYR A 62 -12.99 -20.39 25.77
CA TYR A 62 -14.23 -19.87 26.36
C TYR A 62 -15.43 -20.75 26.00
N GLU A 63 -15.54 -21.16 24.74
CA GLU A 63 -16.60 -22.03 24.22
C GLU A 63 -16.52 -23.44 24.84
N ALA A 64 -15.33 -24.04 24.92
CA ALA A 64 -15.16 -25.33 25.59
C ALA A 64 -15.53 -25.31 27.08
N GLN A 65 -15.37 -24.15 27.74
CA GLN A 65 -15.80 -23.96 29.13
C GLN A 65 -17.30 -23.66 29.27
N SER A 66 -17.97 -23.18 28.22
CA SER A 66 -19.40 -22.87 28.24
C SER A 66 -20.29 -24.12 28.07
N GLU A 67 -19.74 -25.23 27.57
CA GLU A 67 -20.41 -26.53 27.55
C GLU A 67 -20.57 -27.17 28.95
N ALA A 68 -20.06 -26.54 30.03
CA ALA A 68 -20.24 -26.94 31.44
C ALA A 68 -20.86 -25.78 32.28
N PRO A 69 -22.20 -25.71 32.41
CA PRO A 69 -22.91 -24.43 32.55
C PRO A 69 -23.36 -24.03 33.97
N GLU A 70 -22.68 -24.43 35.05
CA GLU A 70 -23.12 -24.02 36.39
C GLU A 70 -22.85 -22.52 36.65
N ASP A 71 -23.93 -21.72 36.55
CA ASP A 71 -24.16 -20.35 37.02
C ASP A 71 -23.04 -19.32 36.80
N ARG A 72 -23.06 -18.63 35.63
CA ARG A 72 -22.19 -17.48 35.37
C ARG A 72 -22.96 -16.17 35.38
N VAL A 73 -22.71 -15.34 36.39
CA VAL A 73 -23.09 -13.92 36.41
C VAL A 73 -21.92 -13.10 35.87
N PHE A 74 -22.10 -12.45 34.72
CA PHE A 74 -21.11 -11.53 34.15
C PHE A 74 -21.38 -10.10 34.61
N LYS A 75 -20.35 -9.42 35.13
CA LYS A 75 -20.45 -7.99 35.48
C LYS A 75 -19.70 -7.17 34.42
N PRO A 76 -20.38 -6.43 33.55
CA PRO A 76 -19.71 -5.60 32.55
C PRO A 76 -18.79 -4.57 33.22
N PRO A 77 -17.57 -4.35 32.70
CA PRO A 77 -16.62 -3.41 33.32
C PRO A 77 -17.04 -1.93 33.24
N PHE A 78 -18.08 -1.59 32.47
CA PHE A 78 -18.40 -0.20 32.12
C PHE A 78 -19.72 0.35 32.67
N THR A 79 -20.64 -0.48 33.19
CA THR A 79 -21.97 -0.02 33.65
C THR A 79 -22.08 0.06 35.17
N GLY A 80 -21.25 -0.68 35.91
CA GLY A 80 -21.31 -0.74 37.38
C GLY A 80 -22.61 -1.34 37.94
N GLN A 81 -23.53 -1.77 37.06
CA GLN A 81 -24.77 -2.46 37.40
C GLN A 81 -24.59 -3.95 37.11
N GLU A 82 -25.05 -4.79 38.03
CA GLU A 82 -25.08 -6.23 37.85
C GLU A 82 -26.23 -6.56 36.90
N GLU A 83 -25.90 -6.80 35.64
CA GLU A 83 -26.84 -7.30 34.63
C GLU A 83 -26.58 -8.79 34.44
N GLU A 84 -27.62 -9.61 34.58
CA GLU A 84 -27.55 -11.04 34.31
C GLU A 84 -27.68 -11.28 32.81
N TYR A 85 -26.60 -11.75 32.18
CA TYR A 85 -26.59 -12.23 30.80
C TYR A 85 -26.60 -13.75 30.79
N SER A 86 -27.33 -14.35 29.85
CA SER A 86 -27.23 -15.78 29.60
C SER A 86 -25.86 -16.15 29.02
N LEU A 87 -25.44 -17.40 29.25
CA LEU A 87 -24.18 -17.92 28.69
C LEU A 87 -24.15 -17.85 27.15
N TRP A 88 -25.30 -17.99 26.51
CA TRP A 88 -25.46 -17.84 25.06
C TRP A 88 -25.20 -16.39 24.61
N GLU A 89 -25.74 -15.39 25.30
CA GLU A 89 -25.50 -13.96 24.98
C GLU A 89 -24.03 -13.59 25.12
N LEU A 90 -23.36 -14.08 26.16
CA LEU A 90 -21.93 -13.82 26.36
C LEU A 90 -21.06 -14.51 25.31
N THR A 91 -21.40 -15.74 24.93
CA THR A 91 -20.69 -16.48 23.87
C THR A 91 -20.86 -15.78 22.53
N LEU A 92 -22.07 -15.33 22.21
CA LEU A 92 -22.34 -14.56 21.00
C LEU A 92 -21.53 -13.26 20.98
N ALA A 93 -21.50 -12.50 22.08
CA ALA A 93 -20.72 -11.27 22.18
C ALA A 93 -19.21 -11.51 21.99
N GLN A 94 -18.65 -12.59 22.55
CA GLN A 94 -17.23 -12.94 22.32
C GLN A 94 -16.96 -13.32 20.85
N LYS A 95 -17.88 -14.05 20.22
CA LYS A 95 -17.80 -14.39 18.79
C LYS A 95 -17.87 -13.15 17.90
N GLU A 96 -18.78 -12.22 18.20
CA GLU A 96 -18.90 -10.96 17.46
C GLU A 96 -17.63 -10.11 17.57
N ASN A 97 -17.00 -10.05 18.75
CA ASN A 97 -15.71 -9.36 18.91
C ASN A 97 -14.62 -9.98 18.01
N LEU A 98 -14.51 -11.31 18.00
CA LEU A 98 -13.54 -12.00 17.14
C LEU A 98 -13.80 -11.77 15.64
N LEU A 99 -15.06 -11.80 15.21
CA LEU A 99 -15.45 -11.52 13.83
C LEU A 99 -15.12 -10.07 13.45
N ALA A 100 -15.31 -9.12 14.37
CA ALA A 100 -14.93 -7.73 14.13
C ALA A 100 -13.41 -7.58 13.90
N ASP A 101 -12.59 -8.27 14.69
CA ASP A 101 -11.13 -8.35 14.51
C ASP A 101 -10.75 -8.95 13.15
N GLN A 102 -11.39 -10.04 12.76
CA GLN A 102 -11.09 -10.78 11.53
C GLN A 102 -11.55 -10.06 10.25
N GLU A 103 -12.74 -9.45 10.26
CA GLU A 103 -13.36 -8.90 9.06
C GLU A 103 -13.16 -7.40 8.89
N HIS A 104 -13.31 -6.62 9.97
CA HIS A 104 -13.28 -5.17 9.88
C HIS A 104 -11.85 -4.64 10.04
N PHE A 105 -11.22 -4.90 11.18
CA PHE A 105 -9.90 -4.33 11.47
C PHE A 105 -8.82 -4.82 10.49
N ASN A 106 -8.88 -6.09 10.12
CA ASN A 106 -7.98 -6.68 9.15
C ASN A 106 -8.08 -6.00 7.75
N GLU A 107 -9.31 -5.71 7.30
CA GLU A 107 -9.53 -4.99 6.05
C GLU A 107 -8.96 -3.57 6.10
N TYR A 108 -9.17 -2.84 7.21
CA TYR A 108 -8.59 -1.50 7.40
C TYR A 108 -7.06 -1.51 7.46
N LEU A 109 -6.47 -2.55 8.06
CA LEU A 109 -5.03 -2.73 8.16
C LEU A 109 -4.38 -2.79 6.77
N TYR A 110 -4.81 -3.70 5.91
CA TYR A 110 -4.22 -3.84 4.57
C TYR A 110 -4.54 -2.67 3.65
N LYS A 111 -5.71 -2.04 3.78
CA LYS A 111 -5.98 -0.78 3.09
C LYS A 111 -4.98 0.30 3.48
N SER A 112 -4.65 0.42 4.77
CA SER A 112 -3.69 1.42 5.25
C SER A 112 -2.27 1.13 4.76
N LEU A 113 -1.86 -0.14 4.76
CA LEU A 113 -0.57 -0.57 4.18
C LEU A 113 -0.49 -0.28 2.68
N PHE A 114 -1.55 -0.56 1.93
CA PHE A 114 -1.64 -0.23 0.52
C PHE A 114 -1.56 1.28 0.27
N MET A 115 -2.19 2.11 1.10
CA MET A 115 -2.10 3.57 0.99
C MET A 115 -0.68 4.07 1.19
N LEU A 116 0.03 3.53 2.19
CA LEU A 116 1.42 3.88 2.45
C LEU A 116 2.31 3.50 1.26
N LEU A 117 2.08 2.31 0.70
CA LEU A 117 2.76 1.82 -0.50
C LEU A 117 2.54 2.71 -1.72
N TYR A 118 1.28 3.00 -2.03
CA TYR A 118 0.91 3.85 -3.17
C TYR A 118 1.53 5.25 -3.04
N SER A 119 1.44 5.86 -1.85
CA SER A 119 1.98 7.21 -1.60
C SER A 119 3.50 7.24 -1.73
N THR A 120 4.20 6.22 -1.19
CA THR A 120 5.66 6.12 -1.29
C THR A 120 6.11 6.03 -2.75
N PHE A 121 5.39 5.28 -3.57
CA PHE A 121 5.67 5.18 -5.01
C PHE A 121 5.37 6.49 -5.76
N GLU A 122 4.27 7.16 -5.43
CA GLU A 122 3.91 8.46 -6.00
C GLU A 122 4.98 9.52 -5.70
N ASP A 123 5.51 9.55 -4.48
CA ASP A 123 6.55 10.50 -4.09
C ASP A 123 7.89 10.21 -4.79
N PHE A 124 8.23 8.94 -5.00
CA PHE A 124 9.36 8.57 -5.86
C PHE A 124 9.21 9.09 -7.28
N LEU A 125 8.03 8.95 -7.89
CA LEU A 125 7.78 9.48 -9.23
C LEU A 125 7.91 11.01 -9.28
N LYS A 126 7.47 11.73 -8.24
CA LYS A 126 7.67 13.18 -8.13
C LYS A 126 9.16 13.53 -8.06
N GLU A 127 9.92 12.86 -7.20
CA GLU A 127 11.36 13.06 -7.04
C GLU A 127 12.09 12.82 -8.38
N ILE A 128 11.80 11.71 -9.07
CA ILE A 128 12.42 11.38 -10.36
C ILE A 128 11.97 12.29 -11.49
N THR A 129 10.72 12.76 -11.49
CA THR A 129 10.25 13.76 -12.46
C THR A 129 11.00 15.07 -12.32
N ALA A 130 11.15 15.57 -11.08
CA ALA A 130 11.90 16.78 -10.81
C ALA A 130 13.37 16.64 -11.26
N TYR A 131 13.96 15.49 -10.96
CA TYR A 131 15.34 15.22 -11.30
C TYR A 131 15.57 15.03 -12.81
N GLY A 132 14.69 14.32 -13.50
CA GLY A 132 14.71 14.19 -14.96
C GLY A 132 14.54 15.53 -15.67
N ALA A 133 13.70 16.42 -15.12
CA ALA A 133 13.52 17.76 -15.64
C ALA A 133 14.80 18.60 -15.53
N GLU A 134 15.46 18.55 -14.37
CA GLU A 134 16.75 19.21 -14.12
C GLU A 134 17.82 18.76 -15.13
N LEU A 135 17.99 17.45 -15.32
CA LEU A 135 18.97 16.91 -16.27
C LEU A 135 18.65 17.23 -17.74
N SER A 136 17.37 17.36 -18.06
CA SER A 136 16.91 17.68 -19.41
C SER A 136 16.92 19.20 -19.69
N GLY A 137 17.20 20.04 -18.69
CA GLY A 137 17.11 21.50 -18.82
C GLY A 137 15.67 21.99 -19.03
N THR A 138 14.69 21.29 -18.48
CA THR A 138 13.25 21.58 -18.64
C THR A 138 12.61 21.91 -17.29
N THR A 139 11.43 22.53 -17.32
CA THR A 139 10.60 22.78 -16.12
C THR A 139 9.52 21.71 -15.99
N VAL A 140 9.24 21.28 -14.76
CA VAL A 140 8.16 20.33 -14.49
C VAL A 140 6.81 21.01 -14.74
N GLU A 141 6.20 20.70 -15.89
CA GLU A 141 4.87 21.17 -16.25
C GLU A 141 3.94 19.99 -16.48
N LEU A 142 3.19 19.62 -15.43
CA LEU A 142 2.20 18.53 -15.52
C LEU A 142 0.80 18.99 -15.96
N LYS A 143 0.56 20.32 -15.95
CA LYS A 143 -0.71 20.94 -16.35
C LYS A 143 -1.12 20.72 -17.81
N PRO A 144 -0.22 20.58 -18.79
CA PRO A 144 -0.59 20.28 -20.18
C PRO A 144 -1.25 18.90 -20.34
N PHE A 145 -1.05 17.99 -19.38
CA PHE A 145 -1.68 16.67 -19.41
C PHE A 145 -3.13 16.73 -18.92
N ASN A 146 -3.96 15.83 -19.44
CA ASN A 146 -5.39 15.77 -19.16
C ASN A 146 -5.67 15.76 -17.65
N HIS A 147 -6.52 16.68 -17.17
CA HIS A 147 -6.92 16.78 -15.76
C HIS A 147 -7.55 15.50 -15.19
N LYS A 148 -8.13 14.65 -16.04
CA LYS A 148 -8.72 13.35 -15.66
C LYS A 148 -7.68 12.24 -15.47
N MET A 149 -6.43 12.48 -15.86
CA MET A 149 -5.34 11.53 -15.76
C MET A 149 -4.82 11.45 -14.32
N SER A 150 -4.39 10.25 -13.91
CA SER A 150 -3.75 10.05 -12.62
C SER A 150 -2.44 10.82 -12.52
N ASP A 151 -2.05 11.22 -11.30
CA ASP A 151 -0.78 11.91 -11.12
C ASP A 151 0.40 11.00 -11.48
N ILE A 152 0.34 9.71 -11.13
CA ILE A 152 1.28 8.69 -11.61
C ILE A 152 1.41 8.72 -13.14
N HIS A 153 0.30 8.69 -13.89
CA HIS A 153 0.36 8.73 -15.35
C HIS A 153 0.93 10.05 -15.87
N LYS A 154 0.59 11.19 -15.26
CA LYS A 154 1.17 12.48 -15.65
C LYS A 154 2.70 12.47 -15.50
N HIS A 155 3.20 11.92 -14.39
CA HIS A 155 4.64 11.77 -14.16
C HIS A 155 5.29 10.84 -15.18
N LEU A 156 4.72 9.66 -15.45
CA LEU A 156 5.23 8.73 -16.45
C LEU A 156 5.25 9.33 -17.87
N LEU A 157 4.20 10.06 -18.25
CA LEU A 157 4.14 10.74 -19.55
C LEU A 157 5.13 11.90 -19.65
N PHE A 158 5.32 12.67 -18.57
CA PHE A 158 6.33 13.73 -18.53
C PHE A 158 7.74 13.14 -18.71
N LEU A 159 8.06 12.10 -17.95
CA LEU A 159 9.34 11.38 -18.08
C LEU A 159 9.54 10.90 -19.52
N LYS A 160 8.50 10.34 -20.15
CA LYS A 160 8.57 9.90 -21.54
C LYS A 160 8.79 11.04 -22.54
N TYR A 161 7.90 12.02 -22.55
CA TYR A 161 7.86 13.01 -23.64
C TYR A 161 8.77 14.22 -23.40
N SER A 162 8.97 14.64 -22.15
CA SER A 162 9.77 15.81 -21.79
C SER A 162 11.22 15.44 -21.49
N CYS A 163 11.46 14.28 -20.87
CA CYS A 163 12.83 13.82 -20.56
C CYS A 163 13.37 12.80 -21.58
N GLY A 164 12.52 12.29 -22.48
CA GLY A 164 12.91 11.29 -23.48
C GLY A 164 13.20 9.91 -22.88
N LEU A 165 12.54 9.56 -21.77
CA LEU A 165 12.67 8.24 -21.13
C LEU A 165 11.73 7.24 -21.79
N GLU A 166 12.28 6.33 -22.60
CA GLU A 166 11.52 5.21 -23.13
C GLU A 166 11.38 4.11 -22.07
N THR A 167 10.45 4.30 -21.16
CA THR A 167 10.08 3.26 -20.19
C THR A 167 9.30 2.17 -20.92
N ALA A 168 9.85 0.95 -20.97
CA ALA A 168 9.21 -0.21 -21.58
C ALA A 168 8.07 -0.74 -20.68
N LEU A 169 7.04 0.07 -20.42
CA LEU A 169 5.85 -0.34 -19.68
C LEU A 169 4.81 -0.92 -20.65
N ASP A 170 4.42 -2.17 -20.41
CA ASP A 170 3.32 -2.79 -21.15
C ASP A 170 1.96 -2.22 -20.72
N LYS A 171 0.94 -2.51 -21.52
CA LYS A 171 -0.43 -2.07 -21.24
C LYS A 171 -0.96 -2.64 -19.93
N GLU A 172 -0.56 -3.87 -19.58
CA GLU A 172 -1.03 -4.55 -18.37
C GLU A 172 -0.64 -3.77 -17.11
N LYS A 173 0.60 -3.26 -17.02
CA LYS A 173 1.05 -2.41 -15.91
C LYS A 173 0.32 -1.10 -15.81
N ILE A 174 0.06 -0.47 -16.94
CA ILE A 174 -0.73 0.76 -17.02
C ILE A 174 -2.15 0.51 -16.48
N ASP A 175 -2.76 -0.60 -16.89
CA ASP A 175 -4.09 -1.01 -16.41
C ASP A 175 -4.08 -1.32 -14.90
N GLN A 176 -3.01 -1.96 -14.39
CA GLN A 176 -2.79 -2.20 -12.95
C GLN A 176 -2.65 -0.91 -12.14
N LEU A 177 -1.87 0.07 -12.62
CA LEU A 177 -1.75 1.39 -11.97
C LEU A 177 -3.10 2.11 -11.87
N ASP A 178 -3.92 2.04 -12.92
CA ASP A 178 -5.25 2.62 -12.90
C ASP A 178 -6.19 1.89 -11.93
N LEU A 179 -6.09 0.57 -11.83
CA LEU A 179 -6.80 -0.22 -10.83
C LEU A 179 -6.41 0.20 -9.41
N TYR A 180 -5.12 0.29 -9.12
CA TYR A 180 -4.60 0.72 -7.82
C TYR A 180 -5.06 2.11 -7.43
N ARG A 181 -5.07 3.05 -8.38
CA ARG A 181 -5.64 4.38 -8.17
C ARG A 181 -7.13 4.32 -7.82
N LYS A 182 -7.93 3.54 -8.55
CA LYS A 182 -9.38 3.41 -8.27
C LYS A 182 -9.61 2.86 -6.87
N ILE A 183 -8.83 1.87 -6.44
CA ILE A 183 -8.89 1.27 -5.10
C ILE A 183 -8.51 2.31 -4.03
N ARG A 184 -7.40 3.04 -4.23
CA ARG A 184 -6.96 4.14 -3.35
C ARG A 184 -8.06 5.20 -3.18
N ASN A 185 -8.63 5.65 -4.29
CA ASN A 185 -9.67 6.67 -4.33
C ASN A 185 -10.94 6.21 -3.60
N LYS A 186 -11.34 4.95 -3.78
CA LYS A 186 -12.49 4.37 -3.07
C LYS A 186 -12.25 4.31 -1.56
N PHE A 187 -11.04 3.99 -1.13
CA PHE A 187 -10.71 3.99 0.30
C PHE A 187 -10.76 5.39 0.90
N VAL A 188 -10.16 6.37 0.23
CA VAL A 188 -10.22 7.79 0.65
C VAL A 188 -11.67 8.26 0.74
N HIS A 189 -12.53 7.90 -0.21
CA HIS A 189 -13.96 8.21 -0.15
C HIS A 189 -14.73 7.49 0.97
N ALA A 190 -14.35 6.25 1.28
CA ALA A 190 -14.95 5.53 2.41
C ALA A 190 -14.60 6.21 3.73
N LEU A 191 -13.35 6.65 3.90
CA LEU A 191 -12.90 7.42 5.07
C LEU A 191 -13.51 8.82 5.11
N SER A 192 -13.74 9.47 3.97
CA SER A 192 -14.34 10.82 3.93
C SER A 192 -15.80 10.86 4.35
N LYS A 193 -16.46 9.70 4.48
CA LYS A 193 -17.80 9.65 5.09
C LYS A 193 -17.78 10.00 6.58
N ASP A 194 -16.65 9.81 7.25
CA ASP A 194 -16.49 10.11 8.68
C ASP A 194 -15.87 11.50 8.93
N LEU A 195 -15.58 12.25 7.87
CA LEU A 195 -14.99 13.59 7.96
C LEU A 195 -16.06 14.70 7.96
N PRO A 196 -15.82 15.81 8.69
CA PRO A 196 -16.61 17.03 8.59
C PRO A 196 -16.83 17.49 7.13
N GLU A 197 -18.03 18.02 6.86
CA GLU A 197 -18.54 18.36 5.53
C GLU A 197 -17.55 19.17 4.65
N PHE A 198 -16.81 20.12 5.24
CA PHE A 198 -15.84 20.93 4.51
C PHE A 198 -14.63 20.12 4.00
N MET A 199 -14.17 19.11 4.76
CA MET A 199 -13.11 18.19 4.31
C MET A 199 -13.65 17.20 3.28
N ARG A 200 -14.90 16.75 3.44
CA ARG A 200 -15.56 15.89 2.45
C ARG A 200 -15.67 16.59 1.10
N GLN A 201 -16.09 17.87 1.08
CA GLN A 201 -16.21 18.66 -0.15
C GLN A 201 -14.85 18.88 -0.85
N GLU A 202 -13.76 19.07 -0.10
CA GLU A 202 -12.41 19.16 -0.69
C GLU A 202 -11.92 17.81 -1.25
N ILE A 203 -12.22 16.71 -0.56
CA ILE A 203 -11.87 15.34 -1.01
C ILE A 203 -12.71 14.91 -2.23
N GLU A 204 -14.00 15.24 -2.27
CA GLU A 204 -14.88 14.96 -3.41
C GLU A 204 -14.49 15.76 -4.65
N LYS A 205 -14.00 16.99 -4.50
CA LYS A 205 -13.41 17.76 -5.62
C LYS A 205 -12.15 17.09 -6.18
N LEU A 206 -11.36 16.44 -5.33
CA LEU A 206 -10.11 15.78 -5.70
C LEU A 206 -10.32 14.39 -6.32
N VAL A 207 -11.46 13.75 -6.06
CA VAL A 207 -11.69 12.36 -6.45
C VAL A 207 -12.98 12.23 -7.26
N HIS A 208 -12.83 12.09 -8.57
CA HIS A 208 -13.92 11.68 -9.45
C HIS A 208 -13.82 10.17 -9.69
N SER A 209 -14.74 9.36 -9.14
CA SER A 209 -15.07 8.08 -9.78
C SER A 209 -16.33 7.36 -9.27
N GLN A 210 -17.02 6.78 -10.26
CA GLN A 210 -18.09 5.80 -10.19
C GLN A 210 -17.73 4.55 -9.38
N ALA A 211 -18.75 3.96 -8.75
CA ALA A 211 -18.62 2.79 -7.89
C ALA A 211 -18.64 1.47 -8.70
N GLU A 212 -17.49 0.81 -8.79
CA GLU A 212 -17.40 -0.62 -9.11
C GLU A 212 -17.08 -1.41 -7.82
N LYS A 213 -17.57 -2.66 -7.73
CA LYS A 213 -17.18 -3.60 -6.67
C LYS A 213 -15.74 -4.06 -6.97
N PHE A 214 -14.83 -3.72 -6.08
CA PHE A 214 -13.43 -4.16 -6.13
C PHE A 214 -13.21 -5.22 -5.06
N GLU A 215 -12.26 -6.11 -5.31
CA GLU A 215 -11.74 -7.09 -4.35
C GLU A 215 -11.23 -6.37 -3.08
N LYS A 216 -11.45 -6.98 -1.91
CA LYS A 216 -11.01 -6.42 -0.63
C LYS A 216 -9.48 -6.56 -0.54
N PRO A 217 -8.73 -5.48 -0.23
CA PRO A 217 -7.29 -5.59 -0.05
C PRO A 217 -6.94 -6.53 1.09
N ASP A 218 -6.16 -7.57 0.79
CA ASP A 218 -5.54 -8.49 1.73
C ASP A 218 -4.01 -8.42 1.62
N TYR A 219 -3.30 -9.28 2.37
CA TYR A 219 -1.84 -9.35 2.31
C TYR A 219 -1.33 -9.60 0.89
N GLU A 220 -1.89 -10.59 0.21
CA GLU A 220 -1.49 -10.98 -1.14
C GLU A 220 -1.70 -9.85 -2.15
N PHE A 221 -2.80 -9.11 -2.04
CA PHE A 221 -3.04 -7.91 -2.84
C PHE A 221 -1.98 -6.83 -2.60
N VAL A 222 -1.65 -6.55 -1.35
CA VAL A 222 -0.62 -5.56 -1.00
C VAL A 222 0.75 -5.97 -1.54
N MET A 223 1.09 -7.27 -1.46
CA MET A 223 2.35 -7.79 -1.99
C MET A 223 2.40 -7.75 -3.52
N ARG A 224 1.32 -8.09 -4.23
CA ARG A 224 1.25 -7.92 -5.69
C ARG A 224 1.41 -6.45 -6.11
N ALA A 225 0.81 -5.52 -5.37
CA ALA A 225 0.99 -4.10 -5.61
C ALA A 225 2.45 -3.67 -5.37
N TYR A 226 3.08 -4.20 -4.32
CA TYR A 226 4.49 -3.96 -4.03
C TYR A 226 5.38 -4.40 -5.20
N ASP A 227 5.20 -5.64 -5.66
CA ASP A 227 5.98 -6.19 -6.78
C ASP A 227 5.78 -5.38 -8.07
N THR A 228 4.55 -4.96 -8.34
CA THR A 228 4.22 -4.13 -9.50
C THR A 228 4.93 -2.79 -9.45
N PHE A 229 4.89 -2.09 -8.30
CA PHE A 229 5.58 -0.81 -8.16
C PHE A 229 7.10 -0.95 -8.23
N THR A 230 7.64 -2.02 -7.67
CA THR A 230 9.08 -2.36 -7.77
C THR A 230 9.51 -2.55 -9.21
N ASP A 231 8.80 -3.37 -9.99
CA ASP A 231 9.12 -3.63 -11.40
C ASP A 231 9.02 -2.35 -12.24
N ILE A 232 8.01 -1.51 -11.99
CA ILE A 232 7.89 -0.21 -12.67
C ILE A 232 9.07 0.71 -12.28
N ALA A 233 9.42 0.80 -10.99
CA ALA A 233 10.54 1.62 -10.54
C ALA A 233 11.88 1.16 -11.12
N PHE A 234 12.08 -0.16 -11.22
CA PHE A 234 13.25 -0.76 -11.86
C PHE A 234 13.34 -0.38 -13.34
N ARG A 235 12.24 -0.51 -14.10
CA ARG A 235 12.20 -0.10 -15.52
C ARG A 235 12.43 1.39 -15.72
N ILE A 236 11.96 2.22 -14.78
CA ILE A 236 12.25 3.66 -14.79
C ILE A 236 13.75 3.87 -14.58
N GLN A 237 14.37 3.17 -13.62
CA GLN A 237 15.81 3.27 -13.40
C GLN A 237 16.59 2.90 -14.65
N GLU A 238 16.32 1.74 -15.26
CA GLU A 238 17.03 1.28 -16.46
C GLU A 238 16.97 2.33 -17.57
N ALA A 239 15.76 2.84 -17.87
CA ALA A 239 15.58 3.88 -18.86
C ALA A 239 16.34 5.18 -18.50
N PHE A 240 16.41 5.51 -17.21
CA PHE A 240 17.09 6.70 -16.71
C PHE A 240 18.61 6.60 -16.83
N GLU A 241 19.16 5.43 -16.54
CA GLU A 241 20.58 5.14 -16.70
C GLU A 241 20.97 5.12 -18.18
N GLU A 242 20.17 4.48 -19.01
CA GLU A 242 20.40 4.47 -20.46
C GLU A 242 20.39 5.90 -21.04
N ARG A 243 19.40 6.72 -20.67
CA ARG A 243 19.22 8.05 -21.25
C ARG A 243 20.28 9.06 -20.84
N PHE A 244 20.69 9.03 -19.57
CA PHE A 244 21.48 10.10 -18.97
C PHE A 244 22.90 9.70 -18.57
N PHE A 245 23.25 8.40 -18.61
CA PHE A 245 24.53 7.93 -18.07
C PHE A 245 25.28 6.92 -18.93
N ASN A 246 24.62 6.13 -19.77
CA ASN A 246 25.31 5.30 -20.75
C ASN A 246 25.81 6.16 -21.93
N THR A 247 26.79 7.01 -21.65
CA THR A 247 27.49 7.87 -22.62
C THR A 247 28.91 7.39 -22.93
N GLU A 248 29.19 6.07 -22.91
CA GLU A 248 30.44 5.54 -23.49
C GLU A 248 30.37 5.33 -25.03
N CYS A 249 29.33 5.82 -25.72
CA CYS A 249 29.26 5.77 -27.20
C CYS A 249 28.51 6.98 -27.83
N ARG A 250 28.78 8.19 -27.36
CA ARG A 250 28.50 9.42 -28.13
C ARG A 250 29.74 10.28 -28.35
N ASP A 251 30.89 9.64 -28.55
CA ASP A 251 32.00 10.26 -29.26
C ASP A 251 31.76 10.09 -30.77
N GLY A 252 31.16 11.11 -31.36
CA GLY A 252 30.83 11.17 -32.78
C GLY A 252 30.52 12.57 -33.31
N ASP A 253 30.27 13.55 -32.43
CA ASP A 253 30.26 14.96 -32.82
C ASP A 253 31.69 15.50 -32.76
N VAL A 254 32.46 15.13 -33.79
CA VAL A 254 33.65 15.89 -34.18
C VAL A 254 33.15 17.26 -34.64
N LEU A 255 33.36 18.26 -33.79
CA LEU A 255 33.38 19.65 -34.20
C LEU A 255 34.45 19.82 -35.29
N ASN A 256 34.00 19.97 -36.53
CA ASN A 256 34.67 20.71 -37.59
C ASN A 256 33.70 21.75 -38.13
#